data_AF-B8ICU2-F1
#
_entry.id   AF-B8ICU2-F1
#
_cell.length_a   1.000
_cell.length_b   1.000
_cell.length_c   1.000
_cell.angle_alpha   90.00
_cell.angle_beta   90.00
_cell.angle_gamma   90.00
#
_symmetry.space_group_name_H-M   'P 1'
#
loop_
_entity.id
_entity.type
_entity.pdbx_description
1 polymer ?
#
loop_
_entity_poly.entity_id
_entity_poly.type
_entity_poly.pdbx_seq_one_letter_code
_entity_poly.pdbx_strand_id
1 'polypeptide(L)' 'MSVPIEVAQTQGTEEARLIMVRSVLAAIVIRIYAEPQLGIEEGWFLKVGFGPCDREGVIFKNIEEVESWAHALTDL' A
#
# COMPACT_ATOMS: atom_id res chain seq x y z
N MET A 1 -2.81 -2.46 11.52
CA MET A 1 -2.25 -3.83 11.47
C MET A 1 -2.17 -4.21 10.00
N SER A 2 -0.99 -4.62 9.55
CA SER A 2 -0.77 -5.09 8.19
C SER A 2 -0.57 -6.61 8.14
N VAL A 3 -1.10 -7.26 7.11
CA VAL A 3 -0.96 -8.70 6.86
C VAL A 3 -0.15 -8.92 5.58
N PRO A 4 0.97 -9.68 5.61
CA PRO A 4 1.73 -9.99 4.40
C PRO A 4 0.95 -10.91 3.48
N ILE A 5 0.96 -10.60 2.19
CA ILE A 5 0.43 -11.44 1.12
C ILE A 5 1.33 -11.32 -0.12
N GLU A 6 1.11 -12.19 -1.10
CA GLU A 6 1.63 -12.03 -2.45
C GLU A 6 0.47 -11.70 -3.41
N VAL A 7 0.71 -10.79 -4.36
CA VAL A 7 -0.25 -10.45 -5.41
C VAL A 7 0.25 -11.00 -6.73
N ALA A 8 -0.61 -11.71 -7.46
CA ALA A 8 -0.26 -12.28 -8.75
C ALA A 8 -0.05 -11.19 -9.81
N GLN A 9 0.96 -11.38 -10.65
CA GLN A 9 1.22 -10.63 -11.87
C GLN A 9 1.13 -11.53 -13.09
N THR A 10 1.06 -10.92 -14.28
CA THR A 10 1.18 -11.64 -15.56
C THR A 10 2.47 -12.46 -15.64
N GLN A 11 3.54 -12.01 -14.98
CA GLN A 11 4.82 -12.73 -14.90
C GLN A 11 5.37 -12.70 -13.47
N GLY A 12 4.80 -13.53 -12.59
CA GLY A 12 5.30 -13.72 -11.22
C GLY A 12 4.36 -13.21 -10.14
N THR A 13 4.92 -12.86 -8.99
CA THR A 13 4.19 -12.30 -7.85
C THR A 13 4.92 -11.07 -7.30
N GLU A 14 4.18 -10.17 -6.68
CA GLU A 14 4.73 -9.03 -5.94
C GLU A 14 4.50 -9.18 -4.45
N GLU A 15 5.48 -8.74 -3.65
CA GLU A 15 5.32 -8.58 -2.21
C GLU A 15 4.28 -7.50 -1.91
N ALA A 16 3.30 -7.84 -1.09
CA ALA A 16 2.17 -6.97 -0.80
C ALA A 16 1.75 -7.03 0.67
N ARG A 17 1.01 -6.01 1.11
CA ARG A 17 0.42 -5.93 2.44
C ARG A 17 -1.06 -5.57 2.35
N LEU A 18 -1.89 -6.34 3.05
CA LEU A 18 -3.26 -5.94 3.38
C LEU A 18 -3.21 -5.02 4.59
N ILE A 19 -3.82 -3.85 4.49
CA ILE A 19 -3.94 -2.91 5.60
C ILE A 19 -5.31 -3.08 6.22
N MET A 20 -5.33 -3.52 7.49
CA MET A 20 -6.54 -3.77 8.25
C MET A 20 -6.73 -2.67 9.31
N VAL A 21 -7.91 -2.04 9.30
CA VAL A 21 -8.32 -1.07 10.32
C VAL A 21 -9.59 -1.57 10.99
N ARG A 22 -9.55 -1.74 12.32
CA ARG A 22 -10.67 -2.30 13.11
C ARG A 22 -11.22 -3.61 12.50
N SER A 23 -10.33 -4.46 12.00
CA SER A 23 -10.65 -5.73 11.32
C SER A 23 -11.34 -5.61 9.94
N VAL A 24 -11.42 -4.42 9.37
CA VAL A 24 -11.92 -4.18 8.01
C VAL A 24 -10.74 -3.92 7.07
N LEU A 25 -10.80 -4.47 5.85
CA LEU A 25 -9.79 -4.22 4.82
C LEU A 25 -9.89 -2.78 4.33
N ALA A 26 -8.84 -1.98 4.56
CA ALA A 26 -8.78 -0.57 4.21
C ALA A 26 -7.95 -0.32 2.95
N ALA A 27 -6.89 -1.09 2.71
CA ALA A 27 -6.05 -0.94 1.52
C ALA A 27 -5.22 -2.18 1.19
N ILE A 28 -4.74 -2.22 -0.05
CA ILE A 28 -3.70 -3.13 -0.54
C ILE A 28 -2.54 -2.27 -1.05
N VAL A 29 -1.36 -2.49 -0.49
CA VAL A 29 -0.12 -1.86 -0.95
C VAL A 29 0.85 -2.89 -1.49
N ILE A 30 1.65 -2.48 -2.48
CA ILE A 30 2.66 -3.31 -3.15
C ILE A 30 4.04 -2.71 -2.86
N ARG A 31 5.03 -3.56 -2.57
CA ARG A 31 6.40 -3.11 -2.39
C ARG A 31 7.01 -2.69 -3.73
N ILE A 32 7.52 -1.46 -3.79
CA ILE A 32 8.37 -0.98 -4.88
C ILE A 32 9.81 -1.17 -4.42
N TYR A 33 10.62 -1.88 -5.20
CA TYR A 33 12.06 -1.95 -4.97
C TYR A 33 12.75 -0.77 -5.65
N ALA A 34 13.86 -0.29 -5.08
CA ALA A 34 14.61 0.80 -5.66
C ALA A 34 15.14 0.44 -7.06
N GLU A 35 14.95 1.34 -8.02
CA GLU A 35 15.54 1.26 -9.35
C GLU A 35 16.35 2.55 -9.62
N PRO A 36 17.62 2.61 -9.20
CA PRO A 36 18.44 3.83 -9.27
C PRO A 36 18.58 4.37 -10.70
N GLN A 37 18.54 3.49 -11.69
CA GLN A 37 18.68 3.82 -13.11
C GLN A 37 17.48 4.60 -13.65
N LEU A 38 16.32 4.44 -13.00
CA LEU A 38 15.08 5.14 -13.31
C LEU A 38 14.77 6.24 -12.29
N GLY A 39 15.66 6.46 -11.31
CA GLY A 39 15.42 7.41 -10.22
C GLY A 39 14.28 7.01 -9.29
N ILE A 40 13.94 5.72 -9.22
CA ILE A 40 12.86 5.21 -8.36
C ILE A 40 13.46 4.80 -7.01
N GLU A 41 12.93 5.39 -5.94
CA GLU A 41 13.25 5.02 -4.56
C GLU A 41 12.43 3.79 -4.12
N GLU A 42 12.96 3.02 -3.16
CA GLU A 42 12.21 1.94 -2.51
C GLU A 42 11.02 2.51 -1.72
N GLY A 43 9.89 1.81 -1.72
CA GLY A 43 8.71 2.24 -0.98
C GLY A 43 7.51 1.31 -1.11
N TRP A 44 6.32 1.83 -0.81
CA TRP A 44 5.06 1.10 -0.89
C TRP A 44 4.04 1.87 -1.73
N PHE A 45 3.59 1.26 -2.84
CA PHE A 45 2.59 1.81 -3.74
C PHE A 45 1.17 1.46 -3.28
N LEU A 46 0.27 2.45 -3.22
CA LEU A 46 -1.16 2.18 -3.02
C LEU A 46 -1.80 1.61 -4.29
N LYS A 47 -2.00 0.30 -4.32
CA LYS A 47 -2.67 -0.39 -5.43
C LYS A 47 -4.19 -0.20 -5.39
N VAL A 48 -4.77 -0.35 -4.20
CA VAL A 48 -6.22 -0.16 -3.96
C VAL A 48 -6.42 0.41 -2.56
N GLY A 49 -7.19 1.48 -2.45
CA GLY A 49 -7.72 2.00 -1.17
C GLY A 49 -9.24 1.90 -1.16
N PHE A 50 -9.83 1.58 0.00
CA PHE A 50 -11.27 1.41 0.19
C PHE A 50 -11.92 2.59 0.95
N GLY A 51 -11.27 3.77 0.92
CA GLY A 51 -11.77 5.03 1.50
C GLY A 51 -12.38 5.99 0.46
N PRO A 52 -12.68 7.25 0.84
CA PRO A 52 -13.14 8.29 -0.08
C PRO A 52 -12.24 8.34 -1.33
N CYS A 53 -12.86 8.24 -2.51
CA CYS A 53 -12.21 7.95 -3.80
C CYS A 53 -11.42 9.12 -4.40
N ASP A 54 -11.07 10.13 -3.60
CA ASP A 54 -10.64 11.45 -4.06
C ASP A 54 -9.11 11.64 -4.12
N ARG A 55 -8.32 10.56 -4.04
CA ARG A 55 -6.84 10.65 -4.16
C ARG A 55 -6.25 9.57 -5.07
N GLU A 56 -5.72 10.01 -6.22
CA GLU A 56 -4.89 9.16 -7.09
C GLU A 56 -3.48 8.95 -6.52
N GLY A 57 -2.96 7.73 -6.73
CA GLY A 57 -1.53 7.37 -6.74
C GLY A 57 -0.67 7.89 -5.59
N VAL A 58 -0.80 7.33 -4.39
CA VAL A 58 0.08 7.66 -3.26
C VAL A 58 1.19 6.62 -3.13
N ILE A 59 2.45 7.09 -3.10
CA ILE A 59 3.62 6.30 -2.72
C ILE A 59 3.99 6.71 -1.29
N PHE A 60 4.16 5.71 -0.43
CA PHE A 60 4.59 5.89 0.95
C PHE A 60 6.02 5.40 1.10
N LYS A 61 6.78 6.03 2.00
CA LYS A 61 8.19 5.66 2.21
C LYS A 61 8.34 4.34 2.95
N ASN A 62 7.42 4.09 3.89
CA ASN A 62 7.43 2.92 4.75
C ASN A 62 6.00 2.48 5.06
N ILE A 63 5.86 1.31 5.70
CA ILE A 63 4.55 0.71 5.98
C ILE A 63 3.81 1.45 7.10
N GLU A 64 4.53 2.08 8.04
CA GLU A 64 3.98 2.83 9.16
C GLU A 64 3.21 4.07 8.68
N GLU A 65 3.69 4.73 7.63
CA GLU A 65 2.99 5.84 6.96
C GLU A 65 1.68 5.37 6.32
N VAL A 66 1.66 4.17 5.71
CA VAL A 66 0.45 3.57 5.13
C VAL A 66 -0.59 3.30 6.22
N GLU A 67 -0.18 2.68 7.32
CA GLU A 67 -1.09 2.36 8.43
C GLU A 67 -1.68 3.63 9.04
N SER A 68 -0.85 4.65 9.24
CA SER A 68 -1.28 5.95 9.78
C SER A 68 -2.29 6.64 8.87
N TRP A 69 -2.06 6.62 7.55
CA TRP A 69 -3.02 7.11 6.56
C TRP A 69 -4.34 6.36 6.63
N ALA A 70 -4.31 5.03 6.67
CA ALA A 70 -5.52 4.20 6.71
C ALA A 70 -6.35 4.45 7.98
N HIS A 71 -5.70 4.63 9.14
CA HIS A 71 -6.38 4.94 10.39
C HIS A 71 -7.12 6.27 10.34
N ALA A 72 -6.51 7.31 9.75
CA ALA A 72 -7.14 8.63 9.60
C ALA A 72 -8.42 8.60 8.73
N LEU A 73 -8.57 7.63 7.82
CA LEU A 73 -9.78 7.49 7.01
C LEU A 73 -11.00 6.95 7.80
N THR A 74 -10.76 6.26 8.92
CA THR A 74 -11.83 5.62 9.71
C THR A 74 -12.38 6.49 10.84
N ASP A 75 -11.79 7.67 11.04
CA ASP A 75 -12.23 8.69 12.00
C ASP A 75 -13.08 9.79 11.34
N LEU A 76 -13.41 9.63 10.04
CA LEU A 76 -14.39 10.41 9.28
C LEU A 76 -15.77 9.72 9.28
#